data_AF-A0A485JG91-F1
#
_entry.id   AF-A0A485JG91-F1
#
_cell.length_a   1.000
_cell.length_b   1.000
_cell.length_c   1.000
_cell.angle_alpha   90.00
_cell.angle_beta   90.00
_cell.angle_gamma   90.00
#
_symmetry.space_group_name_H-M   'P 1'
#
loop_
_entity.id
_entity.type
_entity.pdbx_description
1 polymer ?
#
loop_
_entity_poly.entity_id
_entity_poly.type
_entity_poly.pdbx_seq_one_letter_code
_entity_poly.pdbx_strand_id
1 'polypeptide(L)'
;MIFFTLPEGDISVGLPHVLEISPTDAAAFGQLFADYELLPPFRQPDRNSYALTEAERNASELTRWAGRKCPSGRVMGLANKGWMRGEPQDGGWIGWMIKPLGRWSLIMEIDEGFTVGMSPAELSAEQLLRKLWLWEGKAESYGWGVIQHRKRSSPYSMPSPPAS
;
A
#
# COMPACT_ATOMS: atom_id res chain seq x y z
N MET A 1 0.72 -43.44 -9.14
CA MET A 1 1.45 -42.28 -8.61
C MET A 1 1.87 -41.44 -9.81
N ILE A 2 1.32 -40.23 -9.98
CA ILE A 2 1.65 -39.37 -11.12
C ILE A 2 2.74 -38.42 -10.62
N PHE A 3 3.93 -38.50 -11.23
CA PHE A 3 5.02 -37.58 -10.98
C PHE A 3 5.08 -36.56 -12.11
N PHE A 4 5.25 -35.29 -11.76
CA PHE A 4 5.58 -34.23 -12.72
C PHE A 4 7.05 -33.88 -12.54
N THR A 5 7.85 -34.03 -13.59
CA THR A 5 9.28 -33.67 -13.56
C THR A 5 9.42 -32.24 -14.03
N LEU A 6 10.03 -31.40 -13.20
CA LEU A 6 10.34 -30.02 -13.58
C LEU A 6 11.51 -30.02 -14.59
N PRO A 7 11.52 -29.11 -15.59
CA PRO A 7 12.68 -28.93 -16.47
C PRO A 7 13.99 -28.67 -15.70
N GLU A 8 15.14 -28.95 -16.31
CA GLU A 8 16.43 -28.58 -15.72
C GLU A 8 16.67 -27.06 -15.84
N GLY A 9 17.26 -26.45 -14.80
CA GLY A 9 17.60 -25.01 -14.77
C GLY A 9 16.96 -24.24 -13.61
N ASP A 10 16.99 -22.90 -13.70
CA ASP A 10 16.40 -22.01 -12.69
C ASP A 10 14.88 -21.93 -12.88
N ILE A 11 14.16 -22.74 -12.09
CA ILE A 11 12.69 -22.74 -12.05
C ILE A 11 12.23 -22.12 -10.74
N SER A 12 11.32 -21.16 -10.84
CA SER A 12 10.60 -20.60 -9.70
C SER A 12 9.20 -21.18 -9.60
N VAL A 13 8.85 -21.70 -8.44
CA VAL A 13 7.50 -22.17 -8.11
C VAL A 13 6.92 -21.24 -7.05
N GLY A 14 5.73 -20.70 -7.30
CA GLY A 14 5.08 -19.73 -6.43
C GLY A 14 3.56 -19.84 -6.48
N LEU A 15 2.90 -19.12 -5.57
CA LEU A 15 1.44 -19.00 -5.59
C LEU A 15 1.04 -17.86 -6.53
N PRO A 16 0.07 -18.07 -7.43
CA PRO A 16 -0.37 -17.01 -8.35
C PRO A 16 -1.00 -15.84 -7.56
N HIS A 17 -0.45 -14.64 -7.72
CA HIS A 17 -1.01 -13.41 -7.17
C HIS A 17 -1.53 -12.52 -8.30
N VAL A 18 -2.69 -11.88 -8.11
CA VAL A 18 -3.35 -11.02 -9.14
C VAL A 18 -2.49 -9.87 -9.68
N LEU A 19 -1.38 -9.52 -9.01
CA LEU A 19 -0.44 -8.48 -9.45
C LEU A 19 0.67 -9.03 -10.37
N GLU A 20 0.83 -10.35 -10.45
CA GLU A 20 1.94 -11.03 -11.12
C GLU A 20 1.48 -11.83 -12.35
N ILE A 21 0.16 -11.94 -12.56
CA ILE A 21 -0.45 -12.73 -13.63
C ILE A 21 -1.40 -11.88 -14.47
N SER A 22 -1.62 -12.28 -15.71
CA SER A 22 -2.59 -11.59 -16.58
C SER A 22 -4.03 -11.82 -16.10
N PRO A 23 -4.99 -10.94 -16.45
CA PRO A 23 -6.40 -11.19 -16.19
C PRO A 23 -6.91 -12.51 -16.79
N THR A 24 -6.36 -12.90 -17.96
CA THR A 24 -6.69 -14.16 -18.62
C THR A 24 -6.25 -15.36 -17.79
N ASP A 25 -5.01 -15.35 -17.28
CA ASP A 25 -4.50 -16.43 -16.44
C ASP A 25 -5.22 -16.47 -15.10
N ALA A 26 -5.53 -15.32 -14.50
CA ALA A 26 -6.33 -15.24 -13.29
C ALA A 26 -7.72 -15.87 -13.47
N ALA A 27 -8.37 -15.63 -14.60
CA ALA A 27 -9.63 -16.26 -14.95
C ALA A 27 -9.49 -17.77 -15.16
N ALA A 28 -8.41 -18.23 -15.80
CA ALA A 28 -8.12 -19.65 -15.98
C ALA A 28 -7.90 -20.37 -14.63
N PHE A 29 -7.15 -19.77 -13.70
CA PHE A 29 -7.05 -20.28 -12.34
C PHE A 29 -8.40 -20.33 -11.64
N GLY A 30 -9.22 -19.28 -11.77
CA GLY A 30 -10.58 -19.25 -11.23
C GLY A 30 -11.46 -20.39 -11.74
N GLN A 31 -11.38 -20.70 -13.05
CA GLN A 31 -12.09 -21.82 -13.65
C GLN A 31 -11.61 -23.16 -13.10
N LEU A 32 -10.30 -23.37 -12.96
CA LEU A 32 -9.75 -24.58 -12.35
C LEU A 32 -10.24 -24.77 -10.91
N PHE A 33 -10.26 -23.71 -10.09
CA PHE A 33 -10.81 -23.81 -8.73
C PHE A 33 -12.28 -24.21 -8.74
N ALA A 34 -13.09 -23.65 -9.65
CA ALA A 34 -14.50 -24.01 -9.79
C ALA A 34 -14.70 -25.46 -10.26
N ASP A 35 -13.96 -25.90 -11.27
CA ASP A 35 -14.06 -27.23 -11.87
C ASP A 35 -13.74 -28.35 -10.87
N TYR A 36 -12.80 -28.08 -9.96
CA TYR A 36 -12.40 -29.02 -8.90
C TYR A 36 -13.14 -28.79 -7.57
N GLU A 37 -14.15 -27.92 -7.53
CA GLU A 37 -14.88 -27.52 -6.32
C GLU A 37 -13.96 -27.08 -5.16
N LEU A 38 -12.81 -26.51 -5.51
CA LEU A 38 -11.79 -26.09 -4.56
C LEU A 38 -12.10 -24.67 -4.08
N LEU A 39 -12.40 -24.56 -2.79
CA LEU A 39 -12.45 -23.27 -2.11
C LEU A 39 -11.03 -22.91 -1.64
N PRO A 40 -10.36 -21.92 -2.23
CA PRO A 40 -9.04 -21.53 -1.77
C PRO A 40 -9.14 -21.04 -0.33
N PRO A 41 -8.20 -21.43 0.55
CA PRO A 41 -8.26 -21.07 1.98
C PRO A 41 -8.12 -19.56 2.22
N PHE A 42 -7.68 -18.81 1.22
CA PHE A 42 -7.58 -17.36 1.23
C PHE A 42 -7.68 -16.80 -0.20
N ARG A 43 -8.17 -15.57 -0.31
CA ARG A 43 -8.30 -14.85 -1.58
C ARG A 43 -6.93 -14.48 -2.15
N GLN A 44 -6.49 -15.14 -3.23
CA GLN A 44 -5.31 -14.74 -4.00
C GLN A 44 -5.68 -14.17 -5.38
N PRO A 45 -6.39 -14.93 -6.25
CA PRO A 45 -6.68 -14.45 -7.61
C PRO A 45 -7.79 -13.40 -7.60
N ASP A 46 -8.70 -13.49 -6.64
CA ASP A 46 -9.83 -12.58 -6.41
C ASP A 46 -9.54 -11.53 -5.33
N ARG A 47 -8.27 -11.40 -4.91
CA ARG A 47 -7.87 -10.38 -3.95
C ARG A 47 -8.03 -9.01 -4.59
N ASN A 48 -8.69 -8.09 -3.88
CA ASN A 48 -8.82 -6.70 -4.36
C ASN A 48 -7.43 -6.11 -4.65
N SER A 49 -7.23 -5.72 -5.91
CA SER A 49 -6.08 -4.95 -6.37
C SER A 49 -6.55 -3.60 -6.88
N TYR A 50 -5.67 -2.61 -6.78
CA TYR A 50 -5.96 -1.24 -7.22
C TYR A 50 -4.81 -0.80 -8.12
N ALA A 51 -5.03 -0.88 -9.43
CA ALA A 51 -4.12 -0.29 -10.40
C ALA A 51 -4.28 1.23 -10.39
N LEU A 52 -3.17 1.94 -10.63
CA LEU A 52 -3.21 3.37 -10.90
C LEU A 52 -3.92 3.63 -12.23
N THR A 53 -4.67 4.72 -12.31
CA THR A 53 -5.11 5.27 -13.60
C THR A 53 -3.93 5.95 -14.29
N GLU A 54 -4.08 6.31 -15.57
CA GLU A 54 -3.07 7.09 -16.28
C GLU A 54 -2.83 8.45 -15.63
N ALA A 55 -3.90 9.14 -15.21
CA ALA A 55 -3.80 10.41 -14.50
C ALA A 55 -3.00 10.27 -13.19
N GLU A 56 -3.25 9.21 -12.43
CA GLU A 56 -2.54 8.95 -11.17
C GLU A 56 -1.08 8.52 -11.37
N ARG A 57 -0.77 7.79 -12.45
CA ARG A 57 0.61 7.46 -12.83
C ARG A 57 1.43 8.72 -13.09
N ASN A 58 0.80 9.74 -13.67
CA ASN A 58 1.44 11.03 -13.96
C ASN A 58 1.37 12.03 -12.79
N ALA A 59 0.72 11.67 -11.68
CA ALA A 59 0.60 12.51 -10.50
C ALA A 59 1.73 12.25 -9.50
N SER A 60 1.96 13.22 -8.60
CA SER A 60 2.84 13.07 -7.44
C SER A 60 2.10 12.66 -6.16
N GLU A 61 0.76 12.70 -6.19
CA GLU A 61 -0.11 12.43 -5.03
C GLU A 61 -1.37 11.69 -5.50
N LEU A 62 -1.88 10.78 -4.66
CA LEU A 62 -3.13 10.05 -4.87
C LEU A 62 -4.21 10.65 -3.96
N THR A 63 -5.22 11.25 -4.58
CA THR A 63 -6.40 11.83 -3.90
C THR A 63 -7.66 10.99 -4.10
N ARG A 64 -7.55 9.80 -4.72
CA ARG A 64 -8.67 8.87 -4.96
C ARG A 64 -9.52 8.59 -3.72
N TRP A 65 -8.91 8.63 -2.54
CA TRP A 65 -9.57 8.37 -1.26
C TRP A 65 -9.73 9.62 -0.39
N ALA A 66 -9.54 10.82 -0.95
CA ALA A 66 -9.73 12.07 -0.22
C ALA A 66 -11.16 12.18 0.35
N GLY A 67 -11.28 12.60 1.61
CA GLY A 67 -12.56 12.71 2.33
C GLY A 67 -13.15 11.37 2.78
N ARG A 68 -12.44 10.25 2.58
CA ARG A 68 -12.92 8.94 3.05
C ARG A 68 -12.81 8.85 4.57
N LYS A 69 -13.96 8.70 5.23
CA LYS A 69 -14.08 8.44 6.67
C LYS A 69 -13.59 7.04 7.03
N CYS A 70 -12.68 6.98 7.99
CA CYS A 70 -12.07 5.75 8.50
C CYS A 70 -12.15 5.75 10.03
N PRO A 71 -12.55 4.64 10.70
CA PRO A 71 -12.54 4.61 12.15
C PRO A 71 -11.14 4.88 12.71
N SER A 72 -10.98 5.83 13.63
CA SER A 72 -9.66 6.24 14.14
C SER A 72 -8.87 5.09 14.75
N GLY A 73 -9.54 4.20 15.48
CA GLY A 73 -8.92 2.99 16.04
C GLY A 73 -8.34 2.06 14.97
N ARG A 74 -8.94 1.98 13.78
CA ARG A 74 -8.38 1.20 12.67
C ARG A 74 -7.18 1.89 12.02
N VAL A 75 -7.18 3.21 11.93
CA VAL A 75 -6.03 3.99 11.43
C VAL A 75 -4.84 3.82 12.38
N MET A 76 -5.05 3.93 13.70
CA MET A 76 -4.02 3.62 14.69
C MET A 76 -3.55 2.16 14.62
N GLY A 77 -4.47 1.22 14.40
CA GLY A 77 -4.17 -0.20 14.27
C GLY A 77 -3.29 -0.55 13.06
N LEU A 78 -3.07 0.37 12.12
CA LEU A 78 -2.09 0.21 11.05
C LEU A 78 -0.67 0.05 11.60
N ALA A 79 -0.37 0.57 12.80
CA ALA A 79 0.92 0.35 13.46
C ALA A 79 1.23 -1.15 13.64
N ASN A 80 0.21 -1.95 13.96
CA ASN A 80 0.32 -3.41 14.08
C ASN A 80 0.47 -4.11 12.71
N LYS A 81 0.37 -3.36 11.61
CA LYS A 81 0.50 -3.84 10.22
C LYS A 81 1.73 -3.25 9.53
N GLY A 82 2.74 -2.88 10.32
CA GLY A 82 4.03 -2.39 9.83
C GLY A 82 3.98 -0.97 9.26
N TRP A 83 3.00 -0.17 9.68
CA TRP A 83 3.03 1.29 9.52
C TRP A 83 3.63 1.95 10.76
N MET A 84 4.07 3.18 10.61
CA MET A 84 4.59 4.04 11.65
C MET A 84 3.72 5.29 11.76
N ARG A 85 3.66 5.87 12.95
CA ARG A 85 3.12 7.22 13.13
C ARG A 85 4.19 8.22 12.70
N GLY A 86 3.79 9.33 12.08
CA GLY A 86 4.71 10.43 11.80
C GLY A 86 5.25 11.08 13.07
N GLU A 87 6.30 11.88 12.92
CA GLU A 87 6.86 12.64 14.03
C GLU A 87 5.80 13.61 14.61
N PRO A 88 5.68 13.69 15.95
CA PRO A 88 4.86 14.70 16.59
C PRO A 88 5.31 16.11 16.21
N GLN A 89 4.35 16.95 15.86
CA GLN A 89 4.54 18.36 15.55
C GLN A 89 4.26 19.22 16.77
N ASP A 90 3.94 20.50 16.55
CA ASP A 90 3.53 21.41 17.61
C ASP A 90 2.33 20.85 18.39
N GLY A 91 2.35 21.01 19.71
CA GLY A 91 1.38 20.41 20.62
C GLY A 91 1.37 18.86 20.62
N GLY A 92 2.36 18.20 20.03
CA GLY A 92 2.42 16.75 19.93
C GLY A 92 1.48 16.15 18.88
N TRP A 93 0.99 16.96 17.94
CA TRP A 93 0.04 16.52 16.91
C TRP A 93 0.70 15.65 15.82
N ILE A 94 0.02 14.60 15.39
CA ILE A 94 0.48 13.62 14.40
C ILE A 94 -0.55 13.57 13.27
N GLY A 95 -0.19 14.11 12.10
CA GLY A 95 -1.05 14.15 10.90
C GLY A 95 -0.79 13.07 9.86
N TRP A 96 0.09 12.11 10.13
CA TRP A 96 0.56 11.16 9.12
C TRP A 96 0.75 9.75 9.65
N MET A 97 0.43 8.77 8.80
CA MET A 97 0.88 7.38 8.94
C MET A 97 1.83 7.06 7.79
N ILE A 98 2.90 6.33 8.09
CA ILE A 98 4.01 6.08 7.16
C ILE A 98 4.22 4.58 7.00
N LYS A 99 4.23 4.06 5.77
CA LYS A 99 4.59 2.66 5.48
C LYS A 99 6.00 2.61 4.90
N PRO A 100 6.97 1.98 5.57
CA PRO A 100 8.28 1.69 4.98
C PRO A 100 8.14 0.71 3.81
N LEU A 101 8.78 1.04 2.67
CA LEU A 101 8.83 0.26 1.43
C LEU A 101 10.28 0.14 0.91
N GLY A 102 11.25 0.04 1.81
CA GLY A 102 12.68 0.02 1.47
C GLY A 102 13.25 1.42 1.29
N ARG A 103 13.73 1.76 0.09
CA ARG A 103 14.23 3.11 -0.22
C ARG A 103 13.13 4.18 -0.28
N TRP A 104 11.87 3.76 -0.38
CA TRP A 104 10.70 4.62 -0.42
C TRP A 104 9.91 4.49 0.87
N SER A 105 9.17 5.54 1.19
CA SER A 105 8.14 5.56 2.23
C SER A 105 6.82 6.03 1.63
N LEU A 106 5.74 5.27 1.87
CA LEU A 106 4.39 5.71 1.52
C LEU A 106 3.83 6.52 2.69
N ILE A 107 3.51 7.77 2.41
CA ILE A 107 2.93 8.70 3.39
C ILE A 107 1.42 8.73 3.16
N MET A 108 0.66 8.64 4.25
CA MET A 108 -0.79 8.81 4.27
C MET A 108 -1.13 9.96 5.22
N GLU A 109 -1.66 11.05 4.67
CA GLU A 109 -2.13 12.21 5.41
C GLU A 109 -3.57 12.03 5.89
N ILE A 110 -3.83 12.47 7.12
CA ILE A 110 -5.12 12.45 7.79
C ILE A 110 -5.44 13.84 8.36
N ASP A 111 -6.71 14.23 8.39
CA ASP A 111 -7.11 15.59 8.80
C ASP A 111 -7.13 15.80 10.32
N GLU A 112 -7.82 14.92 11.05
CA GLU A 112 -8.00 15.07 12.49
C GLU A 112 -6.70 14.76 13.24
N GLY A 113 -5.97 13.76 12.75
CA GLY A 113 -4.71 13.34 13.33
C GLY A 113 -4.86 12.74 14.72
N PHE A 114 -3.74 12.70 15.44
CA PHE A 114 -3.63 12.20 16.81
C PHE A 114 -2.77 13.14 17.65
N THR A 115 -2.82 13.00 18.98
CA THR A 115 -1.86 13.64 19.89
C THR A 115 -1.07 12.59 20.65
N VAL A 116 0.21 12.84 20.92
CA VAL A 116 1.01 11.97 21.79
C VAL A 116 0.34 11.83 23.16
N GLY A 117 0.21 10.60 23.65
CA GLY A 117 -0.39 10.31 24.96
C GLY A 117 -1.93 10.33 24.99
N MET A 118 -2.59 10.63 23.86
CA MET A 118 -4.05 10.61 23.75
C MET A 118 -4.62 9.23 24.10
N SER A 119 -5.60 9.21 25.00
CA SER A 119 -6.31 7.99 25.36
C SER A 119 -7.31 7.60 24.28
N PRO A 120 -7.72 6.31 24.19
CA PRO A 120 -8.74 5.89 23.23
C PRO A 120 -10.08 6.62 23.35
N ALA A 121 -10.41 7.17 24.52
CA ALA A 121 -11.65 7.91 24.77
C ALA A 121 -11.63 9.33 24.18
N GLU A 122 -10.45 9.90 23.96
CA GLU A 122 -10.26 11.26 23.43
C GLU A 122 -10.10 11.28 21.91
N LEU A 123 -10.00 10.09 21.28
CA LEU A 123 -9.93 9.98 19.83
C LEU A 123 -11.24 10.45 19.20
N SER A 124 -11.13 11.24 18.13
CA SER A 124 -12.22 11.37 17.17
C SER A 124 -12.72 9.98 16.76
N ALA A 125 -14.02 9.82 16.56
CA ALA A 125 -14.57 8.56 16.06
C ALA A 125 -14.02 8.19 14.68
N GLU A 126 -13.76 9.21 13.85
CA GLU A 126 -13.35 9.07 12.46
C GLU A 126 -12.10 9.91 12.14
N GLN A 127 -11.29 9.41 11.22
CA GLN A 127 -10.26 10.13 10.49
C GLN A 127 -10.70 10.27 9.04
N LEU A 128 -10.47 11.44 8.44
CA LEU A 128 -10.57 11.64 7.01
C LEU A 128 -9.21 11.39 6.37
N LEU A 129 -9.19 10.52 5.36
CA LEU A 129 -8.03 10.40 4.49
C LEU A 129 -7.94 11.62 3.58
N ARG A 130 -6.76 12.22 3.47
CA ARG A 130 -6.52 13.35 2.57
C ARG A 130 -5.90 12.92 1.26
N LYS A 131 -4.69 12.40 1.34
CA LYS A 131 -3.92 11.99 0.17
C LYS A 131 -2.80 11.05 0.57
N LEU A 132 -2.29 10.34 -0.42
CA LEU A 132 -1.14 9.47 -0.29
C LEU A 132 -0.06 9.87 -1.29
N TRP A 133 1.21 9.72 -0.93
CA TRP A 133 2.33 9.91 -1.86
C TRP A 133 3.52 9.08 -1.44
N LEU A 134 4.40 8.79 -2.40
CA LEU A 134 5.71 8.21 -2.09
C LEU A 134 6.71 9.32 -1.85
N TRP A 135 7.55 9.10 -0.84
CA TRP A 135 8.68 9.93 -0.52
C TRP A 135 9.95 9.10 -0.57
N GLU A 136 11.00 9.63 -1.22
CA GLU A 136 12.29 8.95 -1.32
C GLU A 136 13.09 9.14 -0.02
N GLY A 137 13.20 8.07 0.74
CA GLY A 137 13.93 8.01 1.99
C GLY A 137 13.30 7.06 3.00
N LYS A 138 14.02 6.82 4.09
CA LYS A 138 13.59 5.93 5.17
C LYS A 138 12.50 6.59 6.03
N ALA A 139 11.52 5.80 6.44
CA ALA A 139 10.32 6.31 7.13
C ALA A 139 10.65 7.12 8.40
N GLU A 140 11.72 6.75 9.11
CA GLU A 140 12.22 7.41 10.32
C GLU A 140 12.80 8.80 10.05
N SER A 141 13.15 9.09 8.80
CA SER A 141 13.68 10.40 8.37
C SER A 141 12.59 11.34 7.86
N TYR A 142 11.32 10.91 7.86
CA TYR A 142 10.22 11.72 7.39
C TYR A 142 9.64 12.56 8.54
N GLY A 143 9.85 13.88 8.47
CA GLY A 143 9.49 14.81 9.54
C GLY A 143 9.41 16.27 9.08
N TRP A 144 9.07 17.18 9.99
CA TRP A 144 8.70 18.57 9.70
C TRP A 144 9.76 19.35 8.89
N GLY A 145 11.05 19.13 9.18
CA GLY A 145 12.18 19.75 8.46
C GLY A 145 12.39 19.27 7.02
N VAL A 146 11.77 18.15 6.63
CA VAL A 146 11.89 17.55 5.29
C VAL A 146 10.74 17.97 4.37
N ILE A 147 9.61 18.40 4.95
CA ILE A 147 8.41 18.87 4.24
C ILE A 147 8.73 20.10 3.35
N GLN A 148 9.76 20.88 3.70
CA GLN A 148 10.07 22.17 3.08
C GLN A 148 11.05 22.10 1.88
N HIS A 149 11.83 21.02 1.71
CA HIS A 149 13.04 21.10 0.86
C HIS A 149 13.25 20.05 -0.23
N ARG A 150 12.36 19.07 -0.43
CA ARG A 150 12.54 18.09 -1.53
C ARG A 150 11.27 17.90 -2.34
N LYS A 151 11.39 18.04 -3.66
CA LYS A 151 10.28 17.91 -4.63
C LYS A 151 9.50 16.63 -4.32
N ARG A 152 8.18 16.77 -4.15
CA ARG A 152 7.22 15.65 -4.20
C ARG A 152 7.34 15.05 -5.60
N SER A 153 8.22 14.07 -5.76
CA SER A 153 8.48 13.44 -7.06
C SER A 153 7.31 12.53 -7.40
N SER A 154 6.83 12.56 -8.64
CA SER A 154 6.04 11.44 -9.16
C SER A 154 6.94 10.20 -9.13
N PRO A 155 6.61 9.19 -8.31
CA PRO A 155 7.46 8.02 -8.12
C PRO A 155 7.35 7.02 -9.29
N TYR A 156 6.48 7.28 -10.27
CA TYR A 156 6.14 6.36 -11.36
C TYR A 156 6.74 6.73 -12.72
N SER A 157 7.68 7.69 -12.78
CA SER A 157 8.62 7.78 -13.90
C SER A 157 9.65 6.64 -13.82
N MET A 158 9.19 5.39 -13.97
CA MET A 158 10.09 4.27 -14.25
C MET A 158 10.63 4.46 -15.69
N PRO A 159 11.93 4.23 -15.93
CA PRO A 159 12.43 4.16 -17.31
C PRO A 159 11.69 3.04 -18.05
N SER A 160 11.39 3.27 -19.33
CA SER A 160 10.80 2.27 -20.22
C SER A 160 11.54 0.93 -20.11
N PRO A 161 10.85 -0.23 -20.16
CA PRO A 161 11.54 -1.51 -20.22
C PRO A 161 12.50 -1.55 -21.43
N PRO A 162 13.65 -2.23 -21.33
CA PRO A 162 14.55 -2.37 -22.45
C PRO A 162 13.78 -3.01 -23.62
N ALA A 163 13.92 -2.42 -24.81
CA ALA A 163 13.34 -2.96 -26.02
C ALA A 163 13.82 -4.41 -26.21
N SER A 164 12.86 -5.30 -26.46
CA SER A 164 13.11 -6.67 -26.92
C SER A 164 13.73 -6.69 -28.31
#